data_AF-A0A699U6P1-F1
#
_entry.id   AF-A0A699U6P1-F1
#
_cell.length_a   1.000
_cell.length_b   1.000
_cell.length_c   1.000
_cell.angle_alpha   90.00
_cell.angle_beta   90.00
_cell.angle_gamma   90.00
#
_symmetry.space_group_name_H-M   'P 1'
#
loop_
_entity.id
_entity.type
_entity.pdbx_description
1 polymer ?
#
loop_
_entity_poly.entity_id
_entity_poly.type
_entity_poly.pdbx_seq_one_letter_code
_entity_poly.pdbx_strand_id
1 'polypeptide(L)'
;TYGTEAVIPAEIRMPTYCTVAVDVVYNDEELRLNLDLLEERRERAVIRKAKAKLKMTKYYNARVRDVTFRPGPYEVIEALGDGAYKLRSTDRTVLLRTWNIANLKRCYL
;
A
#
# COMPACT_ATOMS: atom_id res chain seq x y z
N THR A 1 10.40 82.82 -26.88
CA THR A 1 9.84 81.46 -27.03
C THR A 1 10.84 80.48 -26.44
N TYR A 2 10.65 80.09 -25.19
CA TYR A 2 11.54 79.17 -24.47
C TYR A 2 10.65 78.14 -23.78
N GLY A 3 10.44 77.02 -24.46
CA GLY A 3 9.77 75.85 -23.91
C GLY A 3 10.83 74.93 -23.33
N THR A 4 10.95 74.92 -22.01
CA THR A 4 11.72 73.88 -21.30
C THR A 4 10.69 72.88 -20.80
N GLU A 5 10.60 71.73 -21.47
CA GLU A 5 9.82 70.61 -20.97
C GLU A 5 10.44 70.12 -19.65
N ALA A 6 9.69 70.24 -18.55
CA ALA A 6 10.06 69.62 -17.29
C ALA A 6 9.64 68.15 -17.34
N VAL A 7 10.62 67.25 -17.45
CA VAL A 7 10.41 65.80 -17.33
C VAL A 7 10.29 65.45 -15.86
N ILE A 8 9.17 64.87 -15.44
CA ILE A 8 8.96 64.37 -14.07
C ILE A 8 9.57 62.96 -14.00
N PRO A 9 10.65 62.70 -13.24
CA PRO A 9 11.05 61.34 -12.95
C PRO A 9 10.25 60.88 -11.74
N ALA A 10 9.02 60.41 -11.98
CA ALA A 10 8.30 59.64 -10.98
C ALA A 10 8.53 58.15 -11.26
N GLU A 11 9.81 57.73 -11.31
CA GLU A 11 10.13 56.35 -10.94
C GLU A 11 9.78 56.22 -9.46
N ILE A 12 8.53 55.85 -9.18
CA ILE A 12 8.17 55.25 -7.90
C ILE A 12 8.87 53.89 -7.91
N ARG A 13 10.17 53.88 -7.62
CA ARG A 13 10.80 52.71 -7.04
C ARG A 13 10.06 52.52 -5.73
N MET A 14 9.05 51.65 -5.75
CA MET A 14 8.62 50.99 -4.53
C MET A 14 9.91 50.58 -3.82
N PRO A 15 10.13 50.94 -2.54
CA PRO A 15 11.11 50.23 -1.77
C PRO A 15 10.55 48.81 -1.72
N THR A 16 10.99 47.97 -2.66
CA THR A 16 10.80 46.54 -2.56
C THR A 16 11.50 46.22 -1.27
N TYR A 17 10.72 46.04 -0.20
CA TYR A 17 11.23 45.55 1.06
C TYR A 17 12.06 44.35 0.67
N CYS A 18 13.37 44.43 0.92
CA CYS A 18 14.27 43.31 0.80
C CYS A 18 13.51 42.12 1.39
N THR A 19 13.46 41.02 0.64
CA THR A 19 12.99 39.73 1.15
C THR A 19 13.53 39.64 2.56
N VAL A 20 12.62 39.70 3.54
CA VAL A 20 12.94 39.49 4.95
C VAL A 20 13.89 38.32 4.95
N ALA A 21 15.08 38.49 5.52
CA ALA A 21 16.00 37.39 5.72
C ALA A 21 15.21 36.37 6.55
N VAL A 22 14.55 35.44 5.86
CA VAL A 22 13.85 34.32 6.49
C VAL A 22 14.98 33.62 7.19
N ASP A 23 14.96 33.68 8.52
CA ASP A 23 16.03 33.18 9.35
C ASP A 23 16.29 31.72 8.95
N VAL A 24 17.41 31.52 8.26
CA VAL A 24 17.73 30.24 7.63
C VAL A 24 17.87 29.16 8.71
N VAL A 25 18.26 29.57 9.93
CA VAL A 25 18.39 28.71 11.11
C VAL A 25 17.01 28.29 11.61
N TYR A 26 16.07 29.21 11.78
CA TYR A 26 14.70 28.88 12.17
C TYR A 26 13.99 27.95 11.16
N ASN A 27 14.16 28.19 9.86
CA ASN A 27 13.60 27.35 8.82
C ASN A 27 14.24 25.93 8.80
N ASP A 28 15.53 25.80 9.11
CA ASP A 28 16.22 24.51 9.23
C ASP A 28 15.72 23.70 10.45
N GLU A 29 15.48 24.37 11.58
CA GLU A 29 14.87 23.75 12.77
C GLU A 29 13.42 23.29 12.52
N GLU A 30 12.61 24.13 11.89
CA GLU A 30 11.23 23.79 11.53
C GLU A 30 11.19 22.64 10.52
N LEU A 31 12.11 22.61 9.55
CA LEU A 31 12.24 21.52 8.59
C LEU A 31 12.58 20.20 9.29
N ARG A 32 13.49 20.19 10.27
CA ARG A 32 13.83 19.00 11.06
C ARG A 32 12.61 18.45 11.80
N LEU A 33 11.88 19.32 12.51
CA LEU A 33 10.67 18.92 13.24
C LEU A 33 9.59 18.32 12.31
N ASN A 34 9.43 18.90 11.12
CA ASN A 34 8.50 18.39 10.12
C ASN A 34 8.91 17.01 9.60
N LEU A 35 10.22 16.76 9.40
CA LEU A 35 10.74 15.46 8.97
C LEU A 35 10.54 14.40 10.05
N ASP A 36 10.88 14.71 11.31
CA ASP A 36 10.70 13.79 12.45
C ASP A 36 9.22 13.39 12.59
N LEU A 37 8.30 14.36 12.51
CA LEU A 37 6.87 14.10 12.56
C LEU A 37 6.39 13.22 11.40
N LEU A 38 6.95 13.40 10.19
CA LEU A 38 6.63 12.57 9.03
C LEU A 38 7.12 11.14 9.22
N GLU A 39 8.33 10.96 9.75
CA GLU A 39 8.90 9.64 10.04
C GLU A 39 8.05 8.90 11.09
N GLU A 40 7.75 9.53 12.21
CA GLU A 40 6.84 9.01 13.25
C GLU A 40 5.48 8.57 12.68
N ARG A 41 4.90 9.37 11.78
CA ARG A 41 3.63 9.01 11.12
C ARG A 41 3.78 7.83 10.18
N ARG A 42 4.90 7.70 9.47
CA ARG A 42 5.21 6.55 8.60
C ARG A 42 5.38 5.28 9.42
N GLU A 43 6.15 5.33 10.51
CA GLU A 43 6.34 4.19 11.40
C GLU A 43 5.02 3.72 12.01
N ARG A 44 4.21 4.64 12.54
CA ARG A 44 2.86 4.32 13.05
C ARG A 44 1.96 3.72 11.98
N ALA A 45 2.05 4.20 10.73
CA ALA A 45 1.31 3.62 9.61
C ALA A 45 1.77 2.19 9.27
N VAL A 46 3.08 1.93 9.30
CA VAL A 46 3.65 0.59 9.08
C VAL A 46 3.18 -0.36 10.18
N ILE A 47 3.28 0.02 11.45
CA ILE A 47 2.82 -0.79 12.58
C ILE A 47 1.32 -1.10 12.46
N ARG A 48 0.50 -0.09 12.13
CA ARG A 48 -0.94 -0.28 11.92
C ARG A 48 -1.25 -1.24 10.77
N LYS A 49 -0.57 -1.10 9.63
CA LYS A 49 -0.70 -2.00 8.47
C LYS A 49 -0.31 -3.43 8.84
N ALA A 50 0.85 -3.61 9.50
CA ALA A 50 1.32 -4.92 9.95
C ALA A 50 0.34 -5.56 10.95
N LYS A 51 -0.18 -4.79 11.91
CA LYS A 51 -1.18 -5.24 12.87
C LYS A 51 -2.49 -5.65 12.20
N ALA A 52 -2.96 -4.88 11.23
CA ALA A 52 -4.16 -5.21 10.46
C ALA A 52 -3.97 -6.51 9.66
N LYS A 53 -2.83 -6.65 8.98
CA LYS A 53 -2.47 -7.86 8.24
C LYS A 53 -2.41 -9.08 9.17
N LEU A 54 -1.75 -8.96 10.32
CA LEU A 54 -1.64 -10.02 11.31
C LEU A 54 -3.01 -10.42 11.88
N LYS A 55 -3.90 -9.46 12.12
CA LYS A 55 -5.27 -9.74 12.58
C LYS A 55 -6.03 -10.56 11.55
N MET A 56 -5.93 -10.20 10.26
CA MET A 56 -6.59 -10.93 9.18
C MET A 56 -6.01 -12.34 9.00
N THR A 57 -4.69 -12.50 9.00
CA THR A 57 -4.07 -13.82 8.87
C THR A 57 -4.45 -14.74 10.02
N LYS A 58 -4.44 -14.24 11.27
CA LYS A 58 -4.91 -15.00 12.43
C LYS A 58 -6.36 -15.46 12.29
N TYR A 59 -7.26 -14.57 11.87
CA TYR A 59 -8.68 -14.90 11.69
C TYR A 59 -8.89 -16.03 10.67
N TYR A 60 -8.24 -15.96 9.50
CA TYR A 60 -8.40 -16.99 8.48
C TYR A 60 -7.69 -18.29 8.86
N ASN A 61 -6.47 -18.22 9.40
CA ASN A 61 -5.70 -19.40 9.79
C ASN A 61 -6.39 -20.19 10.92
N ALA A 62 -7.01 -19.51 11.88
CA ALA A 62 -7.77 -20.16 12.96
C ALA A 62 -8.98 -20.98 12.48
N ARG A 63 -9.46 -20.71 11.25
CA ARG A 63 -10.62 -21.41 10.65
C ARG A 63 -10.20 -22.53 9.71
N VAL A 64 -8.90 -22.75 9.51
CA VAL A 64 -8.39 -23.92 8.79
C VAL A 64 -8.54 -25.12 9.72
N ARG A 65 -9.39 -26.09 9.33
CA ARG A 65 -9.46 -27.38 10.03
C ARG A 65 -8.22 -28.18 9.64
N ASP A 66 -7.54 -28.78 10.62
CA ASP A 66 -6.54 -29.82 10.41
C ASP A 66 -7.23 -31.11 9.93
N VAL A 67 -7.77 -31.08 8.71
CA VAL A 67 -8.02 -32.30 7.97
C VAL A 67 -6.65 -32.69 7.42
N THR A 68 -6.06 -33.76 7.96
CA THR A 68 -4.79 -34.30 7.48
C THR A 68 -4.93 -34.60 5.99
N PHE A 69 -4.43 -33.70 5.14
CA PHE A 69 -4.44 -33.91 3.70
C PHE A 69 -3.54 -35.09 3.40
N ARG A 70 -4.09 -36.13 2.76
CA ARG A 70 -3.33 -37.29 2.32
C ARG A 70 -2.93 -37.06 0.86
N PRO A 71 -1.67 -36.78 0.52
CA PRO A 71 -1.27 -36.64 -0.88
C PRO A 71 -1.59 -37.93 -1.64
N GLY A 72 -2.18 -37.82 -2.82
CA GLY A 72 -2.59 -38.97 -3.63
C GLY A 72 -3.25 -38.56 -4.94
N PRO A 73 -3.58 -39.51 -5.82
CA PRO A 73 -4.39 -39.24 -7.00
C PRO A 73 -5.82 -38.89 -6.58
N TYR A 74 -6.33 -37.80 -7.13
CA TYR A 74 -7.69 -37.32 -6.91
C TYR A 74 -8.41 -37.19 -8.24
N GLU A 75 -9.70 -37.53 -8.26
CA GLU A 75 -10.56 -37.37 -9.43
C GLU A 75 -11.26 -36.01 -9.37
N VAL A 76 -11.34 -35.32 -10.50
CA VAL A 76 -12.13 -34.09 -10.60
C VAL A 76 -13.60 -34.45 -10.76
N ILE A 77 -14.44 -34.00 -9.84
CA ILE A 77 -15.90 -34.22 -9.88
C ILE A 77 -16.58 -33.07 -10.61
N GLU A 78 -16.14 -31.84 -10.34
CA GLU A 78 -16.80 -30.64 -10.80
C GLU A 78 -15.76 -29.53 -11.01
N ALA A 79 -15.89 -28.80 -12.12
CA ALA A 79 -15.14 -27.57 -12.37
C ALA A 79 -16.07 -26.38 -12.12
N LEU A 80 -15.70 -25.55 -11.14
CA LEU A 80 -16.52 -24.43 -10.66
C LEU A 80 -16.22 -23.10 -11.39
N GLY A 81 -15.31 -23.10 -12.37
CA GLY A 81 -14.80 -21.90 -13.02
C GLY A 81 -13.51 -21.38 -12.36
N ASP A 82 -12.77 -20.50 -13.06
CA ASP A 82 -11.55 -19.83 -12.58
C ASP A 82 -10.47 -20.76 -11.97
N GLY A 83 -10.37 -21.98 -12.50
CA GLY A 83 -9.42 -22.98 -12.02
C GLY A 83 -9.77 -23.55 -10.64
N ALA A 84 -11.01 -23.42 -10.16
CA ALA A 84 -11.49 -24.08 -8.95
C ALA A 84 -12.16 -25.42 -9.28
N TYR A 85 -11.78 -26.47 -8.54
CA TYR A 85 -12.25 -27.83 -8.74
C TYR A 85 -12.76 -28.44 -7.43
N LYS A 86 -13.81 -29.27 -7.51
CA LYS A 86 -14.15 -30.23 -6.45
C LYS A 86 -13.51 -31.56 -6.77
N LEU A 87 -12.86 -32.14 -5.77
CA LEU A 87 -12.08 -33.36 -5.90
C LEU A 87 -12.70 -34.51 -5.12
N ARG A 88 -12.58 -35.72 -5.67
CA ARG A 88 -12.86 -36.99 -5.00
C ARG A 88 -11.57 -37.72 -4.72
N SER A 89 -11.46 -38.29 -3.54
CA SER A 89 -10.40 -39.25 -3.19
C SER A 89 -10.75 -40.64 -3.74
N THR A 90 -9.75 -41.52 -3.85
CA THR A 90 -9.91 -42.90 -4.34
C THR A 90 -10.82 -43.76 -3.47
N ASP A 91 -10.94 -43.42 -2.18
CA ASP A 91 -11.92 -43.98 -1.23
C ASP A 91 -13.36 -43.49 -1.46
N ARG A 92 -13.60 -42.79 -2.59
CA ARG A 92 -14.86 -42.14 -2.98
C ARG A 92 -15.33 -41.02 -2.05
N THR A 93 -14.50 -40.56 -1.12
CA THR A 93 -14.83 -39.40 -0.30
C THR A 93 -14.69 -38.12 -1.11
N VAL A 94 -15.69 -37.24 -1.03
CA VAL A 94 -15.63 -35.92 -1.66
C VAL A 94 -14.93 -34.97 -0.70
N LEU A 95 -13.87 -34.30 -1.19
CA LEU A 95 -13.18 -33.30 -0.38
C LEU A 95 -14.12 -32.11 -0.14
N LEU A 96 -14.26 -31.73 1.13
CA LEU A 96 -15.13 -30.64 1.57
C LEU A 96 -14.75 -29.27 0.98
N ARG A 97 -13.48 -29.09 0.61
CA ARG A 97 -12.95 -27.81 0.11
C ARG A 97 -12.81 -27.84 -1.41
N THR A 98 -13.04 -26.68 -2.01
CA THR A 98 -12.69 -26.40 -3.40
C THR A 98 -11.18 -26.16 -3.53
N TRP A 99 -10.60 -26.72 -4.58
CA TRP A 99 -9.15 -26.66 -4.82
C TRP A 99 -8.85 -25.80 -6.03
N ASN A 100 -7.95 -24.84 -5.85
CA ASN A 100 -7.45 -24.03 -6.96
C ASN A 100 -6.37 -24.80 -7.73
N ILE A 101 -6.36 -24.66 -9.06
CA ILE A 101 -5.42 -25.28 -9.99
C ILE A 101 -3.95 -25.06 -9.61
N ALA A 102 -3.61 -23.91 -9.04
CA ALA A 102 -2.25 -23.60 -8.60
C ALA A 102 -1.75 -24.53 -7.47
N ASN A 103 -2.67 -25.16 -6.74
CA ASN A 103 -2.35 -26.14 -5.69
C ASN A 103 -2.43 -27.60 -6.17
N LEU A 104 -2.67 -27.82 -7.47
CA LEU A 104 -2.86 -29.15 -8.05
C LEU A 104 -1.78 -29.45 -9.10
N LYS A 105 -1.46 -30.74 -9.27
CA LYS A 105 -0.62 -31.24 -10.35
C LYS A 105 -1.42 -32.24 -11.17
N ARG A 106 -1.33 -32.15 -12.50
CA ARG A 106 -1.94 -33.15 -13.39
C ARG A 106 -1.13 -34.44 -13.31
N CYS A 107 -1.82 -35.54 -13.02
CA CYS A 107 -1.30 -36.87 -13.14
C CYS A 107 -1.97 -37.53 -14.34
N TYR A 108 -1.19 -38.12 -15.24
CA TYR A 108 -1.66 -38.96 -16.33
C TYR A 108 -1.25 -40.38 -15.94
N LEU A 109 -2.21 -41.16 -15.44
CA LEU A 109 -2.04 -42.58 -15.12
C LEU A 109 -2.42 -43.42 -16.34
#